data_AF-A0A453HYC9-F1
#
_entry.id   AF-A0A453HYC9-F1
#
_cell.length_a   1.000
_cell.length_b   1.000
_cell.length_c   1.000
_cell.angle_alpha   90.00
_cell.angle_beta   90.00
_cell.angle_gamma   90.00
#
_symmetry.space_group_name_H-M   'P 1'
#
loop_
_entity.id
_entity.type
_entity.pdbx_description
1 polymer ?
#
loop_
_entity_poly.entity_id
_entity_poly.type
_entity_poly.pdbx_seq_one_letter_code
_entity_poly.pdbx_strand_id
1 'polypeptide(L)'
;MPLAFISVILLPIVGNAAEHASAIMFAMKNKLDITLGVAIGSSTQISMFVIPFCVVIGWMMGEEMDLNFQLFETATLFITVLV
;
A
#
# COMPACT_ATOMS: atom_id res chain seq x y z
N MET A 1 -18.77 8.32 -6.83
CA MET A 1 -18.11 7.24 -6.05
C MET A 1 -17.41 7.88 -4.86
N PRO A 2 -17.40 7.25 -3.68
CA PRO A 2 -16.70 7.77 -2.50
C PRO A 2 -15.20 7.96 -2.78
N LEU A 3 -14.62 9.08 -2.33
CA LEU A 3 -13.19 9.34 -2.49
C LEU A 3 -12.34 8.24 -1.85
N ALA A 4 -12.73 7.78 -0.66
CA ALA A 4 -12.10 6.66 0.04
C ALA A 4 -12.05 5.37 -0.80
N PHE A 5 -13.08 5.09 -1.61
CA PHE A 5 -13.07 3.93 -2.50
C PHE A 5 -12.06 4.10 -3.64
N ILE A 6 -11.97 5.30 -4.20
CA ILE A 6 -11.02 5.60 -5.27
C ILE A 6 -9.58 5.51 -4.73
N SER A 7 -9.30 6.08 -3.56
CA SER A 7 -7.95 6.12 -2.99
C SER A 7 -7.48 4.78 -2.41
N VAL A 8 -8.36 4.03 -1.74
CA VAL A 8 -7.98 2.78 -1.05
C VAL A 8 -8.08 1.56 -1.97
N ILE A 9 -8.98 1.55 -2.95
CA ILE A 9 -9.20 0.38 -3.81
C ILE A 9 -8.65 0.61 -5.22
N LEU A 10 -9.13 1.63 -5.94
CA LEU A 10 -8.80 1.77 -7.35
C LEU A 10 -7.34 2.18 -7.58
N LEU A 11 -6.85 3.16 -6.83
CA LEU A 11 -5.51 3.71 -7.00
C LEU A 11 -4.41 2.65 -6.75
N PRO A 12 -4.44 1.84 -5.67
CA PRO A 12 -3.41 0.82 -5.42
C PRO A 12 -3.46 -0.33 -6.42
N ILE A 13 -4.65 -0.71 -6.90
CA ILE A 13 -4.78 -1.76 -7.94
C ILE A 13 -3.99 -1.36 -9.19
N VAL A 14 -4.14 -0.11 -9.63
CA VAL A 14 -3.42 0.39 -10.82
C VAL A 14 -1.95 0.64 -10.51
N GLY A 15 -1.63 1.25 -9.36
CA GLY A 15 -0.26 1.58 -8.96
C GLY A 15 0.63 0.35 -8.78
N ASN A 16 0.08 -0.75 -8.25
CA ASN A 16 0.82 -1.97 -7.93
C ASN A 16 0.57 -3.11 -8.94
N ALA A 17 -0.12 -2.83 -10.05
CA ALA A 17 -0.50 -3.85 -11.04
C ALA A 17 0.70 -4.64 -11.58
N ALA A 18 1.81 -3.94 -11.87
CA ALA A 18 3.03 -4.56 -12.38
C ALA A 18 3.67 -5.50 -11.35
N GLU A 19 3.72 -5.10 -10.09
CA GLU A 19 4.26 -5.90 -8.99
C GLU A 19 3.39 -7.13 -8.74
N HIS A 20 2.07 -6.96 -8.73
CA HIS A 20 1.12 -8.08 -8.60
C HIS A 20 1.26 -9.08 -9.77
N ALA A 21 1.38 -8.59 -11.01
CA ALA A 21 1.60 -9.45 -12.17
C ALA A 21 2.92 -10.24 -12.06
N SER A 22 3.98 -9.60 -11.58
CA SER A 22 5.27 -10.26 -11.33
C SER A 22 5.15 -11.33 -10.23
N ALA A 23 4.47 -11.02 -9.13
CA ALA A 23 4.27 -11.92 -8.00
C ALA A 23 3.48 -13.17 -8.42
N ILE A 24 2.43 -13.01 -9.24
CA ILE A 24 1.66 -14.12 -9.82
C ILE A 24 2.54 -14.96 -10.75
N MET A 25 3.33 -14.33 -11.62
CA MET A 25 4.24 -15.06 -12.53
C MET A 25 5.25 -15.92 -11.76
N PHE A 26 5.82 -15.39 -10.66
CA PHE A 26 6.74 -16.15 -9.81
C PHE A 26 6.04 -17.26 -9.02
N ALA A 27 4.80 -17.03 -8.57
CA ALA A 27 3.99 -18.04 -7.91
C ALA A 27 3.68 -19.23 -8.84
N MET A 28 3.34 -18.95 -10.11
CA MET A 28 3.12 -19.98 -11.14
C MET A 28 4.37 -20.81 -11.43
N LYS A 29 5.57 -20.27 -11.15
CA LYS A 29 6.85 -20.98 -11.25
C LYS A 29 7.25 -21.69 -9.96
N ASN A 30 6.33 -21.81 -9.00
CA ASN A 30 6.53 -22.40 -7.69
C ASN A 30 7.65 -21.72 -6.87
N LYS A 31 7.85 -20.41 -7.06
CA LYS A 31 8.85 -19.60 -6.35
C LYS A 31 8.17 -18.71 -5.29
N LEU A 32 7.53 -19.34 -4.31
CA LEU A 32 6.73 -18.64 -3.29
C LEU A 32 7.55 -17.66 -2.45
N ASP A 33 8.83 -17.94 -2.17
CA ASP A 33 9.71 -17.03 -1.44
C ASP A 33 9.87 -15.68 -2.15
N ILE A 34 9.97 -15.70 -3.49
CA ILE A 34 10.07 -14.48 -4.30
C ILE A 34 8.73 -13.75 -4.31
N THR A 35 7.62 -14.47 -4.45
CA THR A 35 6.27 -13.89 -4.42
C THR A 35 6.01 -13.17 -3.10
N LEU A 36 6.31 -13.80 -1.97
CA LEU A 36 6.19 -13.20 -0.64
C LEU A 36 7.15 -12.02 -0.47
N GLY A 37 8.39 -12.14 -0.95
CA GLY A 37 9.36 -11.06 -0.95
C GLY A 37 8.87 -9.81 -1.70
N VAL A 38 8.25 -9.98 -2.87
CA VAL A 38 7.66 -8.87 -3.64
C VAL A 38 6.50 -8.23 -2.88
N ALA A 39 5.57 -9.03 -2.35
CA ALA A 39 4.40 -8.52 -1.65
C ALA A 39 4.75 -7.77 -0.36
N ILE A 40 5.61 -8.37 0.48
CA ILE A 40 6.06 -7.77 1.75
C ILE A 40 6.97 -6.58 1.49
N GLY A 41 7.87 -6.68 0.51
CA GLY A 41 8.78 -5.59 0.13
C GLY A 41 8.03 -4.34 -0.32
N SER A 42 7.08 -4.49 -1.25
CA SER A 42 6.22 -3.39 -1.72
C SER A 42 5.41 -2.78 -0.56
N SER A 43 4.75 -3.60 0.26
CA SER A 43 3.96 -3.14 1.41
C SER A 43 4.83 -2.36 2.42
N THR A 44 6.05 -2.85 2.70
CA THR A 44 6.99 -2.20 3.61
C THR A 44 7.51 -0.89 3.04
N GLN A 45 7.80 -0.83 1.74
CA GLN A 45 8.24 0.40 1.07
C GLN A 45 7.15 1.48 1.14
N ILE A 46 5.90 1.10 0.88
CA ILE A 46 4.78 2.04 0.94
C ILE A 46 4.60 2.56 2.38
N SER A 47 4.61 1.68 3.38
CA SER A 47 4.36 2.06 4.78
C SER A 47 5.51 2.84 5.42
N MET A 48 6.76 2.44 5.17
CA MET A 48 7.94 3.01 5.83
C MET A 48 8.53 4.21 5.09
N PHE A 49 8.28 4.35 3.79
CA PHE A 49 8.85 5.42 2.99
C PHE A 49 7.79 6.29 2.32
N VAL A 50 6.93 5.71 1.47
CA VAL A 50 6.03 6.52 0.63
C VAL A 50 5.06 7.35 1.47
N ILE A 51 4.37 6.74 2.44
CA ILE A 51 3.39 7.44 3.28
C ILE A 51 4.06 8.55 4.13
N PRO A 52 5.12 8.28 4.91
CA PRO A 52 5.81 9.32 5.67
C PRO A 52 6.39 10.42 4.78
N PHE A 53 6.90 10.06 3.59
CA PHE A 53 7.44 11.03 2.65
C PHE A 53 6.36 11.96 2.09
N CYS A 54 5.17 11.44 1.78
CA CYS A 54 4.03 12.25 1.37
C CYS A 54 3.64 13.26 2.47
N VAL A 55 3.64 12.86 3.75
CA VAL A 55 3.37 13.77 4.88
C VAL A 55 4.38 14.92 4.91
N VAL A 56 5.68 14.61 4.78
CA VAL A 56 6.74 15.62 4.74
C VAL A 56 6.59 16.57 3.54
N ILE A 57 6.22 16.04 2.36
CA ILE A 57 5.91 16.88 1.19
C ILE A 57 4.71 17.79 1.45
N GLY A 58 3.64 17.27 2.06
CA GLY A 58 2.48 18.07 2.46
C GLY A 58 2.90 19.26 3.31
N TRP A 59 3.73 19.03 4.33
CA TRP A 59 4.27 20.09 5.18
C TRP A 59 5.10 21.13 4.41
N MET A 60 5.93 20.69 3.47
CA MET A 60 6.72 21.60 2.62
C MET A 60 5.84 22.44 1.68
N MET A 61 4.68 21.92 1.28
CA MET A 61 3.71 22.61 0.43
C MET A 61 2.72 23.49 1.21
N GLY A 62 2.78 23.47 2.55
CA GLY A 62 1.85 24.19 3.42
C GLY A 62 0.48 23.51 3.59
N GLU A 63 0.37 22.24 3.20
CA GLU A 63 -0.82 21.42 3.37
C GLU A 63 -0.72 20.59 4.66
N GLU A 64 -1.78 20.60 5.47
CA GLU A 64 -1.85 19.83 6.72
C GLU A 64 -2.14 18.36 6.42
N MET A 65 -1.07 17.59 6.17
CA MET A 65 -1.13 16.14 6.01
C MET A 65 -0.68 15.45 7.31
N ASP A 66 -1.44 14.47 7.77
CA ASP A 66 -1.15 13.65 8.95
C ASP A 66 -1.28 12.15 8.64
N LEU A 67 -1.12 11.31 9.66
CA LEU A 67 -1.26 9.84 9.56
C LEU A 67 -2.60 9.34 10.11
N ASN A 68 -3.65 10.18 10.09
CA ASN A 68 -4.97 9.84 10.61
C ASN A 68 -5.85 9.19 9.55
N PHE A 69 -5.74 7.87 9.39
CA PHE A 69 -6.51 7.06 8.43
C PHE A 69 -7.99 6.81 8.85
N GLN A 70 -8.52 7.53 9.83
CA GLN A 70 -9.85 7.26 10.41
C GLN A 70 -9.96 5.84 11.02
N LEU A 71 -11.04 5.58 11.76
CA LEU A 71 -11.22 4.33 12.49
C LEU A 71 -11.30 3.09 11.58
N PHE A 72 -12.02 3.20 10.47
CA PHE A 72 -12.30 2.07 9.58
C PHE A 72 -11.05 1.59 8.84
N GLU A 73 -10.28 2.50 8.25
CA GLU A 73 -9.08 2.13 7.49
C GLU A 73 -7.99 1.64 8.45
N THR A 74 -7.85 2.27 9.63
CA THR A 74 -6.94 1.80 10.69
C THR A 74 -7.29 0.38 11.15
N ALA A 75 -8.57 0.10 11.43
CA ALA A 75 -9.00 -1.24 11.84
C ALA A 75 -8.78 -2.28 10.73
N THR A 76 -9.04 -1.91 9.48
CA THR A 76 -8.85 -2.79 8.33
C THR A 76 -7.37 -3.11 8.13
N LEU A 77 -6.50 -2.09 8.12
CA LEU A 77 -5.05 -2.26 8.01
C LEU A 77 -4.51 -3.16 9.13
N PHE A 78 -4.98 -2.96 10.36
CA PHE A 78 -4.58 -3.77 11.51
C PHE A 78 -4.98 -5.24 11.34
N ILE A 79 -6.22 -5.51 10.92
CA ILE A 79 -6.69 -6.88 10.66
C ILE A 79 -5.91 -7.52 9.50
N THR A 80 -5.62 -6.78 8.43
CA THR A 80 -4.85 -7.26 7.27
C THR A 80 -3.41 -7.66 7.62
N VAL A 81 -2.79 -7.03 8.63
CA VAL A 81 -1.45 -7.41 9.08
C VAL A 81 -1.47 -8.64 9.99
N LEU A 82 -2.55 -8.82 10.77
CA LEU A 82 -2.67 -9.94 11.71
C LEU A 82 -3.09 -11.26 11.08
N VAL A 83 -3.86 -11.22 9.99
CA VAL A 83 -4.46 -12.38 9.32
C VAL A 83 -3.68 -12.71 8.05
#